data_AF-W7BXT8-F1
#
_entry.id   AF-W7BXT8-F1
#
_cell.length_a   1.000
_cell.length_b   1.000
_cell.length_c   1.000
_cell.angle_alpha   90.00
_cell.angle_beta   90.00
_cell.angle_gamma   90.00
#
_symmetry.space_group_name_H-M   'P 1'
#
loop_
_entity.id
_entity.type
_entity.pdbx_description
1 polymer ?
#
loop_
_entity_poly.entity_id
_entity_poly.type
_entity_poly.pdbx_seq_one_letter_code
_entity_poly.pdbx_strand_id
1 'polypeptide(L)'
;MKCQNCNQNEATIQLYMNMNGQKMEMPLCADCYAQLRASSGARGQNGFYSPMDDFFANIAGQQQRNAQPEQKTAVKTQVAGGGRGGFLGEYGTNLTALARDRKLDPVIGRDDEIRRVIEILNRRNKNNPVLIGEPGVGKTAVVEGLANAIIAGTVPSKLQNKEVILLDVASLVSNTGIRGQFEERMKQLITELQADENTILFIDEVHTIVGAGSAEGSMDAGNILKPALARGDLQMIGATTLKEYRKIEKDAALERRFQPVIVDEPTTDEALTILQGLQSKYEAFHHVHFAEDAIEAAVTLSDRYIQDRHLPDKAIDLMDEIGSKYNLTLTHIDPNTINERIIKLEEQKDAALRNENYEEAASVRDEITKLKEVKSEGSTSDIPTIHAADIQALIRGKNRNSSWTLTS
;
A
#
# COMPACT_ATOMS: atom_id res chain seq x y z
N MET A 1 -15.35 -40.07 -2.82
CA MET A 1 -16.70 -39.43 -2.85
C MET A 1 -17.20 -39.42 -4.28
N LYS A 2 -18.51 -39.48 -4.53
CA LYS A 2 -19.05 -39.39 -5.90
C LYS A 2 -19.12 -37.93 -6.38
N CYS A 3 -18.96 -37.74 -7.68
CA CYS A 3 -19.07 -36.43 -8.34
C CYS A 3 -20.42 -35.79 -8.03
N GLN A 4 -20.42 -34.56 -7.49
CA GLN A 4 -21.66 -33.84 -7.17
C GLN A 4 -22.50 -33.47 -8.39
N ASN A 5 -21.89 -33.41 -9.59
CA ASN A 5 -22.61 -33.05 -10.81
C ASN A 5 -23.33 -34.25 -11.46
N CYS A 6 -22.61 -35.35 -11.74
CA CYS A 6 -23.21 -36.51 -12.42
C CYS A 6 -23.65 -37.64 -11.46
N ASN A 7 -23.16 -37.64 -10.21
CA ASN A 7 -23.41 -38.65 -9.18
C ASN A 7 -23.12 -40.11 -9.58
N GLN A 8 -22.40 -40.32 -10.70
CA GLN A 8 -22.07 -41.63 -11.27
C GLN A 8 -20.59 -41.97 -11.10
N ASN A 9 -19.69 -41.02 -11.38
CA ASN A 9 -18.25 -41.21 -11.35
C ASN A 9 -17.63 -40.77 -10.01
N GLU A 10 -16.45 -41.29 -9.67
CA GLU A 10 -15.71 -40.83 -8.50
C GLU A 10 -15.18 -39.41 -8.71
N ALA A 11 -15.28 -38.58 -7.67
CA ALA A 11 -14.75 -37.23 -7.67
C ALA A 11 -13.24 -37.26 -7.44
N THR A 12 -12.49 -36.74 -8.40
CA THR A 12 -11.03 -36.64 -8.37
C THR A 12 -10.52 -35.21 -8.33
N ILE A 13 -11.41 -34.22 -8.50
CA ILE A 13 -11.09 -32.79 -8.58
C ILE A 13 -11.98 -32.04 -7.60
N GLN A 14 -11.39 -31.15 -6.79
CA GLN A 14 -12.16 -30.24 -5.92
C GLN A 14 -12.17 -28.84 -6.50
N LEU A 15 -13.37 -28.35 -6.84
CA LEU A 15 -13.57 -27.02 -7.37
C LEU A 15 -14.05 -26.08 -6.26
N TYR A 16 -13.31 -24.99 -6.05
CA TYR A 16 -13.68 -23.93 -5.11
C TYR A 16 -14.30 -22.75 -5.86
N MET A 17 -15.47 -22.33 -5.43
CA MET A 17 -16.16 -21.16 -5.97
C MET A 17 -16.53 -20.19 -4.85
N ASN A 18 -16.39 -18.90 -5.08
CA ASN A 18 -16.80 -17.87 -4.13
C ASN A 18 -18.10 -17.24 -4.63
N MET A 19 -19.22 -17.52 -3.95
CA MET A 19 -20.52 -16.92 -4.25
C MET A 19 -20.96 -16.10 -3.04
N ASN A 20 -21.16 -14.79 -3.22
CA ASN A 20 -21.59 -13.86 -2.17
C ASN A 20 -20.73 -13.93 -0.89
N GLY A 21 -19.42 -14.08 -1.03
CA GLY A 21 -18.47 -14.12 0.08
C GLY A 21 -18.39 -15.46 0.82
N GLN A 22 -19.17 -16.47 0.40
CA GLN A 22 -19.06 -17.84 0.90
C GLN A 22 -18.29 -18.72 -0.07
N LYS A 23 -17.21 -19.33 0.42
CA LYS A 23 -16.49 -20.37 -0.31
C LYS A 23 -17.32 -21.65 -0.32
N MET A 24 -17.75 -22.07 -1.50
CA MET A 24 -18.37 -23.37 -1.73
C MET A 24 -17.37 -24.31 -2.37
N GLU A 25 -17.33 -25.54 -1.87
CA GLU A 25 -16.47 -26.61 -2.39
C GLU A 25 -17.35 -27.65 -3.09
N MET A 26 -16.98 -27.98 -4.33
CA MET A 26 -17.70 -28.93 -5.18
C MET A 26 -16.74 -30.02 -5.69
N PRO A 27 -16.82 -31.26 -5.18
CA PRO A 27 -16.06 -32.38 -5.69
C PRO A 27 -16.65 -32.91 -7.01
N LEU A 28 -15.85 -32.89 -8.08
CA LEU A 28 -16.20 -33.27 -9.45
C LEU A 28 -15.30 -34.39 -9.99
N CYS A 29 -15.81 -35.16 -10.95
CA CYS A 29 -14.97 -36.05 -11.76
C CYS A 29 -14.30 -35.27 -12.90
N ALA A 30 -13.26 -35.86 -13.50
CA ALA A 30 -12.49 -35.24 -14.58
C ALA A 30 -13.35 -34.78 -15.78
N ASP A 31 -14.32 -35.59 -16.20
CA ASP A 31 -15.18 -35.28 -17.35
C ASP A 31 -16.11 -34.09 -17.07
N CYS A 32 -16.76 -34.08 -15.90
CA CYS A 32 -17.63 -32.97 -15.50
C CYS A 32 -16.84 -31.66 -15.33
N TYR A 33 -15.61 -31.74 -14.79
CA TYR A 33 -14.75 -30.57 -14.67
C TYR A 33 -14.34 -30.01 -16.04
N ALA A 34 -13.99 -30.89 -17.00
CA ALA A 34 -13.63 -30.48 -18.35
C ALA A 34 -14.80 -29.78 -19.08
N GLN A 35 -16.03 -30.30 -18.93
CA GLN A 35 -17.24 -29.68 -19.48
C GLN A 35 -17.53 -28.31 -18.85
N LEU A 36 -17.38 -28.19 -17.52
CA LEU A 36 -17.53 -26.91 -16.80
C LEU A 36 -16.50 -25.86 -17.26
N ARG A 37 -15.28 -26.30 -17.54
CA ARG A 37 -14.20 -25.43 -18.02
C ARG A 37 -14.43 -24.98 -19.47
N ALA A 38 -14.99 -25.86 -20.30
CA ALA A 38 -15.34 -25.54 -21.68
C ALA A 38 -16.49 -24.52 -21.77
N SER A 39 -17.47 -24.60 -20.86
CA SER A 39 -18.60 -23.65 -20.82
C SER A 39 -18.25 -22.29 -20.21
N SER A 40 -17.20 -22.21 -19.38
CA SER A 40 -16.72 -20.94 -18.81
C SER A 40 -15.80 -20.13 -19.75
N GLY A 41 -15.31 -20.74 -20.83
CA GLY A 41 -14.46 -20.09 -21.84
C GLY A 41 -15.21 -19.37 -22.98
N ALA A 42 -16.54 -19.48 -23.07
CA ALA A 42 -17.33 -18.90 -24.14
C ALA A 42 -18.43 -17.97 -23.60
N ARG A 43 -18.07 -16.74 -23.24
CA ARG A 43 -19.04 -15.63 -23.10
C ARG A 43 -18.87 -14.65 -24.25
N GLY A 44 -19.28 -15.11 -25.44
CA GLY A 44 -19.52 -14.30 -26.62
C GLY A 44 -21.00 -14.28 -26.96
N GLN A 45 -21.63 -13.11 -26.76
CA GLN A 45 -22.64 -12.51 -27.63
C GLN A 45 -23.68 -13.46 -28.28
N ASN A 46 -24.73 -13.84 -27.54
CA ASN A 46 -26.14 -13.87 -27.96
C ASN A 46 -27.01 -14.62 -26.94
N GLY A 47 -28.22 -14.11 -26.69
CA GLY A 47 -29.15 -14.55 -25.64
C GLY A 47 -29.76 -15.93 -25.84
N PHE A 48 -28.98 -16.99 -25.55
CA PHE A 48 -29.49 -18.33 -25.33
C PHE A 48 -29.14 -18.79 -23.92
N TYR A 49 -30.16 -19.20 -23.17
CA TYR A 49 -30.05 -19.73 -21.80
C TYR A 49 -29.06 -20.90 -21.73
N SER A 50 -28.16 -20.86 -20.75
CA SER A 50 -27.13 -21.90 -20.56
C SER A 50 -27.64 -22.97 -19.57
N PRO A 51 -27.30 -24.26 -19.75
CA PRO A 51 -27.68 -25.34 -18.81
C PRO A 51 -27.23 -25.15 -17.35
N MET A 52 -26.33 -24.19 -17.10
CA MET A 52 -25.96 -23.76 -15.75
C MET A 52 -27.07 -22.99 -15.03
N ASP A 53 -27.88 -22.20 -15.73
CA ASP A 53 -28.92 -21.37 -15.13
C ASP A 53 -30.07 -22.24 -14.56
N ASP A 54 -30.43 -23.33 -15.25
CA ASP A 54 -31.41 -24.32 -14.78
C ASP A 54 -30.93 -25.13 -13.57
N PHE A 55 -29.62 -25.33 -13.45
CA PHE A 55 -29.03 -26.03 -12.31
C PHE A 55 -29.03 -25.15 -11.05
N PHE A 56 -28.67 -23.87 -11.18
CA PHE A 56 -28.71 -22.91 -10.06
C PHE A 56 -30.14 -22.61 -9.58
N ALA A 57 -31.12 -22.58 -10.49
CA ALA A 57 -32.53 -22.41 -10.14
C ALA A 57 -33.08 -23.60 -9.31
N ASN A 58 -32.68 -24.83 -9.65
CA ASN A 58 -33.12 -26.04 -8.92
C ASN A 58 -32.50 -26.16 -7.51
N ILE A 59 -31.25 -25.69 -7.33
CA ILE A 59 -30.60 -25.68 -6.00
C ILE A 59 -31.19 -24.59 -5.09
N ALA A 60 -31.51 -23.41 -5.65
CA ALA A 60 -32.15 -22.33 -4.91
C ALA A 60 -33.57 -22.70 -4.44
N GLY A 61 -34.31 -23.51 -5.22
CA GLY A 61 -35.67 -23.95 -4.88
C GLY A 61 -35.76 -24.99 -3.75
N GLN A 62 -34.71 -25.78 -3.49
CA GLN A 62 -34.74 -26.81 -2.45
C GLN A 62 -34.33 -26.31 -1.05
N GLN A 63 -33.63 -25.17 -0.95
CA GLN A 63 -33.13 -24.65 0.34
C GLN A 63 -34.17 -23.85 1.15
N GLN A 64 -35.36 -23.56 0.61
CA GLN A 64 -36.38 -22.75 1.28
C GLN A 64 -37.39 -23.54 2.14
N ARG A 65 -37.27 -24.88 2.27
CA ARG A 65 -38.26 -25.68 3.03
C ARG A 65 -37.88 -26.07 4.45
N ASN A 66 -36.65 -25.82 4.92
CA ASN A 66 -36.27 -26.14 6.30
C ASN A 66 -35.19 -25.19 6.84
N ALA A 67 -35.58 -24.10 7.49
CA ALA A 67 -34.74 -23.42 8.48
C ALA A 67 -35.60 -22.54 9.41
N GLN A 68 -35.66 -22.93 10.69
CA GLN A 68 -36.11 -22.10 11.80
C GLN A 68 -35.07 -20.99 12.12
N PRO A 69 -35.45 -19.91 12.81
CA PRO A 69 -34.56 -18.78 13.04
C PRO A 69 -33.64 -19.01 14.25
N GLU A 70 -32.35 -19.22 14.02
CA GLU A 70 -31.32 -19.19 15.07
C GLU A 70 -30.51 -17.88 15.03
N GLN A 71 -30.43 -17.25 16.20
CA GLN A 71 -29.69 -16.04 16.51
C GLN A 71 -28.19 -16.23 16.24
N LYS A 72 -27.62 -15.43 15.33
CA LYS A 72 -26.17 -15.35 15.15
C LYS A 72 -25.58 -14.27 16.03
N THR A 73 -24.87 -14.74 17.05
CA THR A 73 -23.90 -14.03 17.88
C THR A 73 -22.83 -13.42 16.98
N ALA A 74 -22.64 -12.10 17.08
CA ALA A 74 -21.64 -11.36 16.33
C ALA A 74 -20.23 -11.70 16.84
N VAL A 75 -19.41 -12.30 15.97
CA VAL A 75 -17.97 -12.37 16.15
C VAL A 75 -17.39 -11.02 15.73
N LYS A 76 -16.93 -10.24 16.71
CA LYS A 76 -16.20 -8.98 16.48
C LYS A 76 -14.77 -9.29 16.08
N THR A 77 -14.44 -9.05 14.81
CA THR A 77 -13.04 -8.91 14.38
C THR A 77 -12.58 -7.51 14.80
N GLN A 78 -11.67 -7.46 15.78
CA GLN A 78 -11.05 -6.21 16.22
C GLN A 78 -9.97 -5.80 15.22
N VAL A 79 -10.25 -4.76 14.43
CA VAL A 79 -9.22 -3.99 13.76
C VAL A 79 -8.86 -2.84 14.70
N ALA A 80 -7.61 -2.83 15.15
CA ALA A 80 -7.05 -1.77 15.98
C ALA A 80 -6.71 -0.56 15.12
N GLY A 81 -7.42 0.55 15.32
CA GLY A 81 -7.16 1.86 14.73
C GLY A 81 -8.31 2.80 15.05
N GLY A 82 -8.09 3.75 15.95
CA GLY A 82 -9.15 4.55 16.55
C GLY A 82 -9.92 5.43 15.56
N GLY A 83 -11.25 5.29 15.59
CA GLY A 83 -12.18 6.40 15.43
C GLY A 83 -12.62 6.77 14.01
N ARG A 84 -13.52 5.96 13.42
CA ARG A 84 -14.82 6.35 12.83
C ARG A 84 -15.40 5.14 12.09
N GLY A 85 -16.55 4.66 12.55
CA GLY A 85 -17.40 3.81 11.70
C GLY A 85 -18.08 4.70 10.68
N GLY A 86 -17.93 4.42 9.39
CA GLY A 86 -18.41 5.27 8.31
C GLY A 86 -17.68 4.99 7.00
N PHE A 87 -18.08 5.66 5.93
CA PHE A 87 -17.49 5.51 4.61
C PHE A 87 -16.02 5.97 4.59
N LEU A 88 -15.70 7.07 5.31
CA LEU A 88 -14.33 7.56 5.43
C LEU A 88 -13.40 6.61 6.19
N GLY A 89 -13.93 5.74 7.05
CA GLY A 89 -13.16 4.71 7.74
C GLY A 89 -12.85 3.50 6.86
N GLU A 90 -13.68 3.24 5.83
CA GLU A 90 -13.48 2.13 4.89
C GLU A 90 -12.56 2.53 3.71
N TYR A 91 -12.71 3.77 3.22
CA TYR A 91 -12.03 4.26 2.01
C TYR A 91 -10.99 5.35 2.28
N GLY A 92 -10.70 5.63 3.56
CA GLY A 92 -9.80 6.71 3.95
C GLY A 92 -8.78 6.30 5.01
N THR A 93 -7.64 6.98 5.00
CA THR A 93 -6.59 6.87 6.03
C THR A 93 -6.48 8.17 6.81
N ASN A 94 -6.66 8.11 8.12
CA ASN A 94 -6.59 9.29 8.98
C ASN A 94 -5.12 9.67 9.28
N LEU A 95 -4.58 10.63 8.52
CA LEU A 95 -3.20 11.11 8.68
C LEU A 95 -3.00 11.80 10.04
N THR A 96 -4.01 12.50 10.55
CA THR A 96 -3.95 13.10 11.90
C THR A 96 -3.86 12.06 13.02
N ALA A 97 -4.48 10.89 12.86
CA ALA A 97 -4.32 9.77 13.78
C ALA A 97 -2.91 9.17 13.69
N LEU A 98 -2.37 8.99 12.48
CA LEU A 98 -0.99 8.53 12.30
C LEU A 98 0.03 9.52 12.89
N ALA A 99 -0.20 10.82 12.75
CA ALA A 99 0.61 11.88 13.36
C ALA A 99 0.59 11.78 14.90
N ARG A 100 -0.61 11.59 15.48
CA ARG A 100 -0.80 11.42 16.93
C ARG A 100 -0.06 10.18 17.46
N ASP A 101 -0.06 9.10 16.68
CA ASP A 101 0.63 7.85 16.98
C ASP A 101 2.15 7.89 16.66
N ARG A 102 2.67 9.03 16.15
CA ARG A 102 4.06 9.19 15.70
C ARG A 102 4.50 8.17 14.64
N LYS A 103 3.56 7.73 13.81
CA LYS A 103 3.80 6.78 12.71
C LYS A 103 4.22 7.47 11.41
N LEU A 104 3.95 8.76 11.26
CA LEU A 104 4.37 9.53 10.09
C LEU A 104 5.88 9.79 10.09
N ASP A 105 6.42 10.00 8.89
CA ASP A 105 7.81 10.41 8.71
C ASP A 105 8.04 11.87 9.11
N PRO A 106 9.24 12.20 9.60
CA PRO A 106 9.59 13.58 9.88
C PRO A 106 9.57 14.37 8.57
N VAL A 107 8.86 15.49 8.58
CA VAL A 107 8.78 16.39 7.42
C VAL A 107 9.88 17.44 7.55
N ILE A 108 10.72 17.55 6.52
CA ILE A 108 11.93 18.36 6.52
C ILE A 108 11.89 19.30 5.31
N GLY A 109 12.21 20.58 5.52
CA GLY A 109 12.37 21.55 4.44
C GLY A 109 11.08 21.95 3.70
N ARG A 110 9.91 21.79 4.33
CA ARG A 110 8.60 22.11 3.72
C ARG A 110 7.77 23.14 4.52
N ASP A 111 8.42 23.94 5.35
CA ASP A 111 7.76 24.88 6.25
C ASP A 111 6.95 25.95 5.51
N ASP A 112 7.45 26.42 4.36
CA ASP A 112 6.81 27.47 3.57
C ASP A 112 5.56 26.95 2.86
N GLU A 113 5.62 25.74 2.29
CA GLU A 113 4.46 25.09 1.67
C GLU A 113 3.41 24.73 2.71
N ILE A 114 3.80 24.19 3.87
CA ILE A 114 2.88 23.89 4.98
C ILE A 114 2.20 25.19 5.45
N ARG A 115 2.96 26.26 5.68
CA ARG A 115 2.41 27.56 6.06
C ARG A 115 1.43 28.07 5.00
N ARG A 116 1.77 27.94 3.73
CA ARG A 116 0.91 28.35 2.62
C ARG A 116 -0.38 27.56 2.57
N VAL A 117 -0.32 26.25 2.78
CA VAL A 117 -1.52 25.38 2.88
C VAL A 117 -2.42 25.83 4.03
N ILE A 118 -1.85 26.10 5.21
CA ILE A 118 -2.58 26.60 6.39
C ILE A 118 -3.27 27.95 6.08
N GLU A 119 -2.55 28.89 5.47
CA GLU A 119 -3.11 30.19 5.06
C GLU A 119 -4.32 30.02 4.16
N ILE A 120 -4.20 29.14 3.15
CA ILE A 120 -5.26 28.88 2.17
C ILE A 120 -6.48 28.27 2.86
N LEU A 121 -6.29 27.23 3.67
CA LEU A 121 -7.37 26.56 4.41
C LEU A 121 -8.13 27.50 5.36
N ASN A 122 -7.47 28.55 5.85
CA ASN A 122 -8.07 29.56 6.73
C ASN A 122 -8.87 30.65 5.99
N ARG A 123 -8.82 30.69 4.65
CA ARG A 123 -9.55 31.68 3.83
C ARG A 123 -11.05 31.38 3.81
N ARG A 124 -11.84 32.43 3.54
CA ARG A 124 -13.29 32.31 3.29
C ARG A 124 -13.60 31.80 1.88
N ASN A 125 -12.80 32.20 0.90
CA ASN A 125 -12.94 31.85 -0.51
C ASN A 125 -11.60 31.31 -1.03
N LYS A 126 -11.64 30.43 -2.04
CA LYS A 126 -10.46 29.72 -2.55
C LYS A 126 -9.67 29.06 -1.40
N ASN A 127 -10.40 28.30 -0.59
CA ASN A 127 -9.91 27.66 0.63
C ASN A 127 -9.51 26.19 0.45
N ASN A 128 -9.45 25.72 -0.79
CA ASN A 128 -8.98 24.38 -1.14
C ASN A 128 -7.60 24.50 -1.81
N PRO A 129 -6.50 24.22 -1.09
CA PRO A 129 -5.17 24.23 -1.68
C PRO A 129 -5.00 23.06 -2.66
N VAL A 130 -4.26 23.31 -3.73
CA VAL A 130 -3.84 22.27 -4.69
C VAL A 130 -2.33 22.31 -4.79
N LEU A 131 -1.68 21.26 -4.29
CA LEU A 131 -0.24 21.04 -4.37
C LEU A 131 0.11 20.64 -5.81
N ILE A 132 0.98 21.42 -6.44
CA ILE A 132 1.40 21.25 -7.83
C ILE A 132 2.90 21.00 -7.85
N GLY A 133 3.29 19.85 -8.35
CA GLY A 133 4.70 19.47 -8.49
C GLY A 133 4.81 18.12 -9.19
N GLU A 134 6.01 17.79 -9.65
CA GLU A 134 6.26 16.52 -10.31
C GLU A 134 6.10 15.32 -9.33
N PRO A 135 5.89 14.10 -9.81
CA PRO A 135 5.89 12.92 -8.96
C PRO A 135 7.23 12.77 -8.22
N GLY A 136 7.17 12.36 -6.95
CA GLY A 136 8.37 12.13 -6.13
C GLY A 136 8.90 13.35 -5.36
N VAL A 137 8.42 14.57 -5.61
CA VAL A 137 8.91 15.77 -4.89
C VAL A 137 8.48 15.85 -3.41
N GLY A 138 7.58 14.97 -2.95
CA GLY A 138 7.11 14.97 -1.56
C GLY A 138 5.85 15.82 -1.30
N LYS A 139 4.91 15.87 -2.25
CA LYS A 139 3.60 16.53 -2.05
C LYS A 139 2.85 15.98 -0.83
N THR A 140 2.86 14.67 -0.64
CA THR A 140 2.24 14.00 0.53
C THR A 140 2.89 14.44 1.84
N ALA A 141 4.22 14.64 1.86
CA ALA A 141 4.93 15.11 3.05
C ALA A 141 4.45 16.49 3.52
N VAL A 142 4.04 17.39 2.61
CA VAL A 142 3.43 18.68 2.99
C VAL A 142 2.12 18.47 3.76
N VAL A 143 1.32 17.48 3.35
CA VAL A 143 0.03 17.16 4.00
C VAL A 143 0.23 16.47 5.34
N GLU A 144 1.21 15.57 5.44
CA GLU A 144 1.64 14.98 6.70
C GLU A 144 2.17 16.05 7.67
N GLY A 145 2.89 17.04 7.14
CA GLY A 145 3.37 18.20 7.89
C GLY A 145 2.23 19.04 8.44
N LEU A 146 1.16 19.25 7.65
CA LEU A 146 -0.08 19.85 8.14
C LEU A 146 -0.71 19.02 9.27
N ALA A 147 -0.80 17.69 9.11
CA ALA A 147 -1.36 16.81 10.15
C ALA A 147 -0.57 16.92 11.47
N ASN A 148 0.77 16.93 11.39
CA ASN A 148 1.65 17.17 12.53
C ASN A 148 1.41 18.56 13.16
N ALA A 149 1.27 19.62 12.35
CA ALA A 149 1.00 20.97 12.84
C ALA A 149 -0.35 21.08 13.57
N ILE A 150 -1.38 20.38 13.08
CA ILE A 150 -2.70 20.31 13.75
C ILE A 150 -2.57 19.63 15.12
N ILE A 151 -1.88 18.49 15.19
CA ILE A 151 -1.65 17.76 16.46
C ILE A 151 -0.79 18.57 17.43
N ALA A 152 0.22 19.29 16.94
CA ALA A 152 1.05 20.18 17.74
C ALA A 152 0.32 21.47 18.20
N GLY A 153 -0.85 21.76 17.65
CA GLY A 153 -1.61 22.98 17.95
C GLY A 153 -0.97 24.26 17.39
N THR A 154 -0.03 24.15 16.45
CA THR A 154 0.65 25.30 15.81
C THR A 154 -0.15 25.93 14.67
N VAL A 155 -1.38 25.44 14.44
CA VAL A 155 -2.33 25.97 13.47
C VAL A 155 -3.31 26.98 14.11
N PRO A 156 -3.91 27.89 13.30
CA PRO A 156 -4.97 28.79 13.78
C PRO A 156 -6.18 28.03 14.35
N SER A 157 -6.95 28.69 15.23
CA SER A 157 -8.10 28.11 15.94
C SER A 157 -9.13 27.41 15.06
N LYS A 158 -9.34 27.88 13.81
CA LYS A 158 -10.27 27.24 12.86
C LYS A 158 -9.81 25.87 12.35
N LEU A 159 -8.51 25.59 12.39
CA LEU A 159 -7.93 24.32 11.96
C LEU A 159 -7.61 23.42 13.15
N GLN A 160 -7.71 23.93 14.37
CA GLN A 160 -7.60 23.10 15.57
C GLN A 160 -8.73 22.06 15.57
N ASN A 161 -8.41 20.86 16.01
CA ASN A 161 -9.31 19.71 16.06
C ASN A 161 -9.83 19.20 14.70
N LYS A 162 -9.34 19.76 13.58
CA LYS A 162 -9.64 19.17 12.27
C LYS A 162 -8.86 17.87 12.08
N GLU A 163 -9.42 16.96 11.30
CA GLU A 163 -8.78 15.72 10.91
C GLU A 163 -8.43 15.74 9.42
N VAL A 164 -7.25 15.25 9.07
CA VAL A 164 -6.82 15.13 7.68
C VAL A 164 -6.95 13.67 7.26
N ILE A 165 -7.77 13.42 6.25
CA ILE A 165 -8.08 12.06 5.77
C ILE A 165 -7.62 11.92 4.32
N LEU A 166 -6.66 11.04 4.06
CA LEU A 166 -6.25 10.63 2.72
C LEU A 166 -7.31 9.69 2.14
N LEU A 167 -7.86 10.04 0.97
CA LEU A 167 -8.83 9.23 0.25
C LEU A 167 -8.13 8.23 -0.66
N ASP A 168 -8.49 6.95 -0.56
CA ASP A 168 -8.08 5.94 -1.51
C ASP A 168 -9.05 5.89 -2.70
N VAL A 169 -8.70 6.63 -3.76
CA VAL A 169 -9.49 6.68 -4.99
C VAL A 169 -9.54 5.30 -5.66
N ALA A 170 -8.47 4.50 -5.61
CA ALA A 170 -8.44 3.19 -6.25
C ALA A 170 -9.45 2.23 -5.61
N SER A 171 -9.57 2.24 -4.27
CA SER A 171 -10.55 1.43 -3.56
C SER A 171 -11.99 1.83 -3.87
N LEU A 172 -12.27 3.12 -4.10
CA LEU A 172 -13.61 3.59 -4.52
C LEU A 172 -14.04 3.00 -5.87
N VAL A 173 -13.08 2.80 -6.77
CA VAL A 173 -13.27 2.21 -8.10
C VAL A 173 -13.33 0.68 -8.04
N SER A 174 -12.57 0.08 -7.13
CA SER A 174 -12.48 -1.37 -6.98
C SER A 174 -13.86 -2.00 -6.70
N ASN A 175 -14.11 -3.17 -7.30
CA ASN A 175 -15.37 -3.91 -7.22
C ASN A 175 -16.62 -3.15 -7.72
N THR A 176 -16.47 -1.98 -8.35
CA THR A 176 -17.56 -1.28 -9.02
C THR A 176 -17.60 -1.66 -10.49
N GLY A 177 -18.26 -2.77 -10.82
CA GLY A 177 -18.45 -3.19 -12.22
C GLY A 177 -19.31 -2.22 -13.04
N ILE A 178 -19.87 -1.18 -12.42
CA ILE A 178 -20.86 -0.25 -12.97
C ILE A 178 -20.53 1.17 -12.49
N ARG A 179 -20.33 2.11 -13.43
CA ARG A 179 -20.09 3.55 -13.18
C ARG A 179 -21.03 4.16 -12.13
N GLY A 180 -22.31 3.77 -12.12
CA GLY A 180 -23.29 4.26 -11.16
C GLY A 180 -22.97 3.93 -9.69
N GLN A 181 -22.27 2.83 -9.41
CA GLN A 181 -21.88 2.49 -8.03
C GLN A 181 -20.79 3.43 -7.51
N PHE A 182 -19.83 3.82 -8.37
CA PHE A 182 -18.83 4.82 -8.03
C PHE A 182 -19.48 6.18 -7.74
N GLU A 183 -20.43 6.61 -8.58
CA GLU A 183 -21.16 7.86 -8.33
C GLU A 183 -21.93 7.84 -7.01
N GLU A 184 -22.54 6.70 -6.66
CA GLU A 184 -23.25 6.54 -5.40
C GLU A 184 -22.31 6.58 -4.19
N ARG A 185 -21.16 5.90 -4.28
CA ARG A 185 -20.07 5.98 -3.29
C ARG A 185 -19.58 7.42 -3.10
N MET A 186 -19.39 8.17 -4.18
CA MET A 186 -19.01 9.59 -4.10
C MET A 186 -20.08 10.46 -3.45
N LYS A 187 -21.38 10.19 -3.69
CA LYS A 187 -22.45 10.90 -2.99
C LYS A 187 -22.48 10.58 -1.50
N GLN A 188 -22.24 9.32 -1.13
CA GLN A 188 -22.14 8.91 0.29
C GLN A 188 -20.97 9.63 0.97
N LEU A 189 -19.80 9.65 0.33
CA LEU A 189 -18.63 10.40 0.80
C LEU A 189 -18.95 11.87 1.05
N ILE A 190 -19.58 12.55 0.08
CA ILE A 190 -19.93 13.97 0.22
C ILE A 190 -20.96 14.18 1.33
N THR A 191 -21.94 13.29 1.46
CA THR A 191 -22.96 13.37 2.52
C THR A 191 -22.32 13.24 3.91
N GLU A 192 -21.34 12.34 4.06
CA GLU A 192 -20.60 12.20 5.31
C GLU A 192 -19.75 13.44 5.61
N LEU A 193 -19.05 13.99 4.61
CA LEU A 193 -18.25 15.21 4.76
C LEU A 193 -19.10 16.45 5.05
N GLN A 194 -20.32 16.51 4.51
CA GLN A 194 -21.30 17.54 4.83
C GLN A 194 -21.78 17.47 6.28
N ALA A 195 -21.81 16.27 6.87
CA ALA A 195 -22.21 16.08 8.26
C ALA A 195 -21.07 16.35 9.25
N ASP A 196 -19.81 16.30 8.81
CA ASP A 196 -18.64 16.59 9.63
C ASP A 196 -17.76 17.71 9.06
N GLU A 197 -17.97 18.91 9.57
CA GLU A 197 -17.20 20.11 9.22
C GLU A 197 -15.73 20.06 9.71
N ASN A 198 -15.36 19.10 10.56
CA ASN A 198 -14.00 18.97 11.07
C ASN A 198 -13.08 18.14 10.16
N THR A 199 -13.58 17.59 9.05
CA THR A 199 -12.74 16.83 8.12
C THR A 199 -12.14 17.71 7.03
N ILE A 200 -10.84 17.52 6.78
CA ILE A 200 -10.14 17.98 5.59
C ILE A 200 -9.79 16.74 4.76
N LEU A 201 -10.35 16.68 3.56
CA LEU A 201 -10.10 15.55 2.65
C LEU A 201 -8.82 15.80 1.86
N PHE A 202 -7.89 14.85 1.85
CA PHE A 202 -6.73 14.86 0.96
C PHE A 202 -6.95 13.86 -0.17
N ILE A 203 -6.77 14.32 -1.40
CA ILE A 203 -6.89 13.50 -2.60
C ILE A 203 -5.59 13.64 -3.38
N ASP A 204 -4.80 12.58 -3.39
CA ASP A 204 -3.69 12.48 -4.32
C ASP A 204 -4.21 12.24 -5.73
N GLU A 205 -3.47 12.74 -6.72
CA GLU A 205 -3.87 12.71 -8.12
C GLU A 205 -5.31 13.24 -8.34
N VAL A 206 -5.63 14.40 -7.78
CA VAL A 206 -7.00 14.96 -7.78
C VAL A 206 -7.60 15.09 -9.19
N HIS A 207 -6.77 15.20 -10.23
CA HIS A 207 -7.21 15.22 -11.62
C HIS A 207 -7.97 13.95 -12.06
N THR A 208 -7.74 12.80 -11.41
CA THR A 208 -8.44 11.53 -11.69
C THR A 208 -9.95 11.64 -11.46
N ILE A 209 -10.37 12.47 -10.51
CA ILE A 209 -11.78 12.65 -10.14
C ILE A 209 -12.42 13.91 -10.71
N VAL A 210 -11.65 14.98 -11.00
CA VAL A 210 -12.20 16.27 -11.50
C VAL A 210 -11.86 16.60 -12.96
N GLY A 211 -10.91 15.91 -13.60
CA GLY A 211 -10.26 16.39 -14.82
C GLY A 211 -10.39 15.51 -16.07
N ALA A 212 -11.24 14.48 -16.07
CA ALA A 212 -11.18 13.41 -17.07
C ALA A 212 -12.18 13.52 -18.24
N GLY A 213 -12.92 14.62 -18.38
CA GLY A 213 -13.99 14.81 -19.39
C GLY A 213 -13.58 14.86 -20.87
N SER A 214 -12.75 13.93 -21.37
CA SER A 214 -12.42 13.84 -22.82
C SER A 214 -12.15 12.43 -23.34
N ALA A 215 -12.06 11.42 -22.48
CA ALA A 215 -11.91 10.02 -22.91
C ALA A 215 -13.18 9.24 -22.55
N GLU A 216 -13.79 8.60 -23.55
CA GLU A 216 -14.86 7.62 -23.36
C GLU A 216 -14.41 6.57 -22.33
N GLY A 217 -15.09 6.49 -21.18
CA GLY A 217 -14.77 5.54 -20.10
C GLY A 217 -14.09 6.15 -18.86
N SER A 218 -13.80 7.45 -18.86
CA SER A 218 -13.25 8.11 -17.67
C SER A 218 -14.27 8.26 -16.53
N MET A 219 -13.79 8.03 -15.31
CA MET A 219 -14.56 8.10 -14.06
C MET A 219 -14.71 9.55 -13.59
N ASP A 220 -15.43 10.36 -14.37
CA ASP A 220 -15.58 11.79 -14.08
C ASP A 220 -16.58 12.03 -12.92
N ALA A 221 -16.05 12.26 -11.72
CA ALA A 221 -16.81 12.68 -10.54
C ALA A 221 -16.99 14.21 -10.48
N GLY A 222 -16.50 14.96 -11.48
CA GLY A 222 -16.53 16.42 -11.49
C GLY A 222 -17.95 16.98 -11.34
N ASN A 223 -18.95 16.33 -11.95
CA ASN A 223 -20.36 16.74 -11.82
C ASN A 223 -20.92 16.59 -10.39
N ILE A 224 -20.36 15.68 -9.59
CA ILE A 224 -20.78 15.42 -8.21
C ILE A 224 -20.03 16.34 -7.24
N LEU A 225 -18.74 16.58 -7.50
CA LEU A 225 -17.87 17.40 -6.63
C LEU A 225 -18.09 18.90 -6.80
N LYS A 226 -18.35 19.38 -8.03
CA LYS A 226 -18.54 20.81 -8.32
C LYS A 226 -19.61 21.46 -7.44
N PRO A 227 -20.83 20.88 -7.26
CA PRO A 227 -21.83 21.45 -6.36
C PRO A 227 -21.37 21.53 -4.90
N ALA A 228 -20.70 20.50 -4.38
CA ALA A 228 -20.22 20.47 -2.99
C ALA A 228 -19.13 21.54 -2.75
N LEU A 229 -18.18 21.64 -3.68
CA LEU A 229 -17.15 22.69 -3.66
C LEU A 229 -17.76 24.09 -3.85
N ALA A 230 -18.79 24.24 -4.69
CA ALA A 230 -19.46 25.50 -4.92
C ALA A 230 -20.19 26.01 -3.67
N ARG A 231 -20.88 25.11 -2.94
CA ARG A 231 -21.58 25.44 -1.69
C ARG A 231 -20.62 25.70 -0.52
N GLY A 232 -19.41 25.14 -0.58
CA GLY A 232 -18.42 25.25 0.49
C GLY A 232 -18.57 24.19 1.57
N ASP A 233 -19.38 23.16 1.31
CA ASP A 233 -19.61 22.06 2.24
C ASP A 233 -18.43 21.07 2.29
N LEU A 234 -17.52 21.17 1.32
CA LEU A 234 -16.33 20.32 1.20
C LEU A 234 -15.07 21.18 1.32
N GLN A 235 -14.22 20.84 2.28
CA GLN A 235 -12.87 21.35 2.40
C GLN A 235 -11.88 20.24 2.05
N MET A 236 -10.99 20.52 1.09
CA MET A 236 -10.05 19.51 0.60
C MET A 236 -8.69 20.09 0.22
N ILE A 237 -7.69 19.21 0.19
CA ILE A 237 -6.36 19.40 -0.36
C ILE A 237 -6.24 18.47 -1.56
N GLY A 238 -5.85 19.00 -2.72
CA GLY A 238 -5.54 18.18 -3.89
C GLY A 238 -4.04 18.12 -4.13
N ALA A 239 -3.53 17.03 -4.69
CA ALA A 239 -2.19 16.96 -5.26
C ALA A 239 -2.25 16.53 -6.74
N THR A 240 -1.42 17.12 -7.60
CA THR A 240 -1.39 16.82 -9.04
C THR A 240 -0.14 17.39 -9.70
N THR A 241 0.12 17.05 -10.96
CA THR A 241 1.18 17.68 -11.77
C THR A 241 0.71 18.99 -12.39
N LEU A 242 1.66 19.83 -12.83
CA LEU A 242 1.35 21.09 -13.51
C LEU A 242 0.52 20.87 -14.79
N LYS A 243 0.83 19.80 -15.53
CA LYS A 243 0.14 19.44 -16.78
C LYS A 243 -1.34 19.13 -16.54
N GLU A 244 -1.63 18.39 -15.49
CA GLU A 244 -2.99 18.04 -15.08
C GLU A 244 -3.74 19.24 -14.49
N TYR A 245 -3.08 20.03 -13.65
CA TYR A 245 -3.70 21.21 -13.04
C TYR A 245 -4.21 22.20 -14.10
N ARG A 246 -3.46 22.40 -15.20
CA ARG A 246 -3.91 23.23 -16.34
C ARG A 246 -5.24 22.79 -16.95
N LYS A 247 -5.63 21.52 -16.80
CA LYS A 247 -6.97 21.04 -17.23
C LYS A 247 -8.04 21.47 -16.23
N ILE A 248 -7.74 21.37 -14.93
CA ILE A 248 -8.62 21.76 -13.83
C ILE A 248 -8.84 23.29 -13.82
N GLU A 249 -7.78 24.07 -14.04
CA GLU A 249 -7.79 25.53 -14.03
C GLU A 249 -8.70 26.14 -15.11
N LYS A 250 -8.87 25.44 -16.25
CA LYS A 250 -9.79 25.86 -17.32
C LYS A 250 -11.26 25.77 -16.93
N ASP A 251 -11.60 25.05 -15.86
CA ASP A 251 -12.96 24.93 -15.37
C ASP A 251 -13.30 26.08 -14.41
N ALA A 252 -14.16 26.99 -14.87
CA ALA A 252 -14.56 28.18 -14.11
C ALA A 252 -15.28 27.87 -12.77
N ALA A 253 -15.83 26.66 -12.58
CA ALA A 253 -16.41 26.27 -11.30
C ALA A 253 -15.32 25.91 -10.27
N LEU A 254 -14.27 25.22 -10.72
CA LEU A 254 -13.17 24.75 -9.88
C LEU A 254 -12.14 25.84 -9.60
N GLU A 255 -11.83 26.69 -10.59
CA GLU A 255 -10.89 27.82 -10.47
C GLU A 255 -11.26 28.80 -9.33
N ARG A 256 -12.55 28.93 -9.04
CA ARG A 256 -13.07 29.79 -7.97
C ARG A 256 -12.98 29.16 -6.58
N ARG A 257 -12.54 27.90 -6.47
CA ARG A 257 -12.47 27.13 -5.23
C ARG A 257 -11.08 26.64 -4.90
N PHE A 258 -10.25 26.42 -5.92
CA PHE A 258 -8.87 26.02 -5.75
C PHE A 258 -7.90 27.20 -5.68
N GLN A 259 -6.82 27.00 -4.92
CA GLN A 259 -5.66 27.88 -4.88
C GLN A 259 -4.39 27.03 -5.06
N PRO A 260 -3.56 27.29 -6.08
CA PRO A 260 -2.34 26.52 -6.29
C PRO A 260 -1.29 26.82 -5.22
N VAL A 261 -0.51 25.79 -4.88
CA VAL A 261 0.72 25.82 -4.09
C VAL A 261 1.76 25.04 -4.87
N ILE A 262 2.83 25.70 -5.30
CA ILE A 262 3.92 25.05 -6.02
C ILE A 262 4.77 24.30 -5.01
N VAL A 263 5.09 23.04 -5.31
CA VAL A 263 6.00 22.18 -4.55
C VAL A 263 7.15 21.85 -5.48
N ASP A 264 8.25 22.57 -5.30
CA ASP A 264 9.43 22.41 -6.13
C ASP A 264 10.26 21.19 -5.70
N GLU A 265 11.02 20.65 -6.65
CA GLU A 265 12.06 19.67 -6.36
C GLU A 265 13.11 20.31 -5.43
N PRO A 266 13.45 19.67 -4.30
CA PRO A 266 14.47 20.20 -3.41
C PRO A 266 15.83 20.21 -4.09
N THR A 267 16.66 21.18 -3.70
CA THR A 267 18.08 21.18 -4.05
C THR A 267 18.79 19.96 -3.49
N THR A 268 19.99 19.65 -4.01
CA THR A 268 20.81 18.54 -3.49
C THR A 268 21.08 18.67 -1.99
N ASP A 269 21.29 19.88 -1.49
CA ASP A 269 21.62 20.12 -0.08
C ASP A 269 20.37 19.94 0.82
N GLU A 270 19.21 20.38 0.33
CA GLU A 270 17.92 20.15 1.00
C GLU A 270 17.56 18.65 0.98
N ALA A 271 17.75 17.97 -0.15
CA ALA A 271 17.52 16.53 -0.26
C ALA A 271 18.46 15.74 0.66
N LEU A 272 19.72 16.15 0.80
CA LEU A 272 20.65 15.55 1.75
C LEU A 272 20.14 15.66 3.19
N THR A 273 19.65 16.85 3.57
CA THR A 273 19.06 17.09 4.89
C THR A 273 17.81 16.22 5.11
N ILE A 274 16.98 16.05 4.08
CA ILE A 274 15.81 15.17 4.11
C ILE A 274 16.25 13.72 4.37
N LEU A 275 17.22 13.21 3.60
CA LEU A 275 17.69 11.83 3.73
C LEU A 275 18.33 11.56 5.10
N GLN A 276 19.13 12.51 5.63
CA GLN A 276 19.71 12.40 6.97
C GLN A 276 18.63 12.30 8.06
N GLY A 277 17.53 13.04 7.93
CA GLY A 277 16.43 12.96 8.89
C GLY A 277 15.58 11.69 8.77
N LEU A 278 15.60 11.02 7.61
CA LEU A 278 14.95 9.72 7.40
C LEU A 278 15.86 8.53 7.76
N GLN A 279 17.19 8.74 7.75
CA GLN A 279 18.21 7.71 7.92
C GLN A 279 17.90 6.74 9.05
N SER A 280 17.67 7.23 10.27
CA SER A 280 17.47 6.37 11.45
C SER A 280 16.27 5.42 11.31
N LYS A 281 15.22 5.84 10.58
CA LYS A 281 14.04 4.99 10.35
C LYS A 281 14.36 3.87 9.36
N TYR A 282 15.06 4.18 8.28
CA TYR A 282 15.49 3.19 7.29
C TYR A 282 16.52 2.22 7.85
N GLU A 283 17.47 2.68 8.66
CA GLU A 283 18.42 1.83 9.39
C GLU A 283 17.70 0.84 10.31
N ALA A 284 16.74 1.32 11.10
CA ALA A 284 15.96 0.48 11.99
C ALA A 284 15.08 -0.54 11.23
N PHE A 285 14.52 -0.14 10.10
CA PHE A 285 13.66 -0.99 9.27
C PHE A 285 14.45 -2.09 8.56
N HIS A 286 15.63 -1.75 8.00
CA HIS A 286 16.45 -2.69 7.24
C HIS A 286 17.50 -3.41 8.07
N HIS A 287 17.69 -3.05 9.35
CA HIS A 287 18.76 -3.56 10.20
C HIS A 287 20.16 -3.34 9.58
N VAL A 288 20.38 -2.15 9.03
CA VAL A 288 21.65 -1.73 8.41
C VAL A 288 22.10 -0.39 8.99
N HIS A 289 23.34 0.01 8.76
CA HIS A 289 23.83 1.36 9.04
C HIS A 289 24.22 2.05 7.73
N PHE A 290 23.82 3.30 7.52
CA PHE A 290 24.29 4.10 6.41
C PHE A 290 25.43 5.01 6.88
N ALA A 291 26.60 4.89 6.27
CA ALA A 291 27.65 5.86 6.48
C ALA A 291 27.29 7.20 5.82
N GLU A 292 27.86 8.31 6.33
CA GLU A 292 27.56 9.66 5.84
C GLU A 292 27.86 9.81 4.34
N ASP A 293 28.93 9.17 3.86
CA ASP A 293 29.31 9.14 2.45
C ASP A 293 28.29 8.41 1.57
N ALA A 294 27.58 7.42 2.10
CA ALA A 294 26.52 6.71 1.38
C ALA A 294 25.30 7.60 1.16
N ILE A 295 24.92 8.40 2.15
CA ILE A 295 23.78 9.33 2.07
C ILE A 295 24.08 10.44 1.04
N GLU A 296 25.28 11.03 1.10
CA GLU A 296 25.74 12.01 0.11
C GLU A 296 25.79 11.42 -1.30
N ALA A 297 26.30 10.19 -1.44
CA ALA A 297 26.34 9.48 -2.71
C ALA A 297 24.93 9.19 -3.25
N ALA A 298 23.97 8.80 -2.41
CA ALA A 298 22.59 8.53 -2.82
C ALA A 298 21.95 9.77 -3.46
N VAL A 299 22.11 10.95 -2.86
CA VAL A 299 21.62 12.21 -3.45
C VAL A 299 22.39 12.56 -4.72
N THR A 300 23.71 12.70 -4.63
CA THR A 300 24.52 13.24 -5.73
C THR A 300 24.49 12.35 -6.97
N LEU A 301 24.52 11.03 -6.79
CA LEU A 301 24.55 10.10 -7.90
C LEU A 301 23.15 9.86 -8.48
N SER A 302 22.10 9.84 -7.66
CA SER A 302 20.73 9.80 -8.20
C SER A 302 20.43 11.05 -9.00
N ASP A 303 20.85 12.22 -8.52
CA ASP A 303 20.63 13.47 -9.24
C ASP A 303 21.35 13.50 -10.59
N ARG A 304 22.57 12.96 -10.65
CA ARG A 304 23.36 12.92 -11.89
C ARG A 304 22.90 11.85 -12.87
N TYR A 305 22.56 10.65 -12.41
CA TYR A 305 22.39 9.48 -13.28
C TYR A 305 20.94 9.02 -13.46
N ILE A 306 20.00 9.48 -12.61
CA ILE A 306 18.58 9.15 -12.68
C ILE A 306 17.81 10.44 -12.99
N GLN A 307 17.63 10.70 -14.29
CA GLN A 307 17.07 11.96 -14.83
C GLN A 307 15.56 11.91 -15.05
N ASP A 308 14.95 10.73 -14.96
CA ASP A 308 13.52 10.48 -15.19
C ASP A 308 12.68 10.59 -13.91
N ARG A 309 13.33 10.76 -12.75
CA ARG A 309 12.72 10.94 -11.43
C ARG A 309 13.28 12.19 -10.76
N HIS A 310 12.56 12.66 -9.74
CA HIS A 310 12.88 13.87 -9.00
C HIS A 310 13.35 13.54 -7.58
N LEU A 311 14.18 14.41 -6.99
CA LEU A 311 14.49 14.41 -5.58
C LEU A 311 13.24 14.76 -4.74
N PRO A 312 13.14 14.28 -3.49
CA PRO A 312 14.07 13.35 -2.82
C PRO A 312 13.79 11.86 -3.14
N ASP A 313 12.67 11.54 -3.80
CA ASP A 313 12.18 10.17 -4.02
C ASP A 313 13.22 9.24 -4.66
N LYS A 314 13.91 9.66 -5.73
CA LYS A 314 14.95 8.84 -6.38
C LYS A 314 16.13 8.48 -5.47
N ALA A 315 16.45 9.33 -4.49
CA ALA A 315 17.55 9.07 -3.55
C ALA A 315 17.09 8.15 -2.41
N ILE A 316 15.85 8.34 -1.93
CA ILE A 316 15.20 7.46 -0.94
C ILE A 316 15.07 6.04 -1.50
N ASP A 317 14.67 5.89 -2.77
CA ASP A 317 14.59 4.60 -3.48
C ASP A 317 15.92 3.85 -3.47
N LEU A 318 17.03 4.56 -3.71
CA LEU A 318 18.37 3.95 -3.65
C LEU A 318 18.73 3.50 -2.24
N MET A 319 18.43 4.30 -1.22
CA MET A 319 18.65 3.93 0.19
C MET A 319 17.83 2.70 0.58
N ASP A 320 16.56 2.67 0.19
CA ASP A 320 15.65 1.56 0.50
C ASP A 320 16.11 0.26 -0.18
N GLU A 321 16.44 0.33 -1.47
CA GLU A 321 16.86 -0.82 -2.26
C GLU A 321 18.20 -1.40 -1.75
N ILE A 322 19.18 -0.54 -1.46
CA ILE A 322 20.47 -1.02 -0.94
C ILE A 322 20.33 -1.56 0.49
N GLY A 323 19.49 -0.94 1.31
CA GLY A 323 19.17 -1.40 2.66
C GLY A 323 18.54 -2.79 2.63
N SER A 324 17.52 -2.98 1.79
CA SER A 324 16.89 -4.29 1.58
C SER A 324 17.90 -5.33 1.08
N LYS A 325 18.78 -4.96 0.15
CA LYS A 325 19.79 -5.87 -0.40
C LYS A 325 20.79 -6.35 0.67
N TYR A 326 21.23 -5.45 1.54
CA TYR A 326 22.13 -5.80 2.65
C TYR A 326 21.40 -6.57 3.75
N ASN A 327 20.15 -6.24 4.05
CA ASN A 327 19.33 -7.03 4.97
C ASN A 327 19.24 -8.50 4.53
N LEU A 328 19.05 -8.78 3.23
CA LEU A 328 19.04 -10.15 2.70
C LEU A 328 20.37 -10.91 2.89
N THR A 329 21.48 -10.21 3.09
CA THR A 329 22.77 -10.85 3.42
C THR A 329 22.88 -11.23 4.89
N LEU A 330 22.00 -10.70 5.75
CA LEU A 330 21.89 -11.14 7.13
C LEU A 330 21.31 -12.54 7.14
N THR A 331 22.18 -13.53 7.35
CA THR A 331 21.77 -14.86 7.74
C THR A 331 21.07 -14.76 9.10
N HIS A 332 19.75 -14.64 9.11
CA HIS A 332 18.94 -14.89 10.29
C HIS A 332 19.03 -16.38 10.62
N ILE A 333 20.08 -16.77 11.34
CA ILE A 333 20.13 -18.09 11.94
C ILE A 333 19.34 -17.99 13.23
N ASP A 334 18.06 -18.42 13.21
CA ASP A 334 17.23 -18.44 14.42
C ASP A 334 17.95 -19.27 15.50
N PRO A 335 18.38 -18.67 16.62
CA PRO A 335 19.10 -19.38 17.67
C PRO A 335 18.32 -20.58 18.19
N ASN A 336 16.98 -20.54 18.15
CA ASN A 336 16.13 -21.65 18.57
C ASN A 336 16.24 -22.85 17.63
N THR A 337 16.29 -22.63 16.31
CA THR A 337 16.49 -23.72 15.34
C THR A 337 17.85 -24.41 15.49
N ILE A 338 18.92 -23.63 15.78
CA ILE A 338 20.23 -24.22 16.08
C ILE A 338 20.17 -25.01 17.39
N ASN A 339 19.52 -24.48 18.44
CA ASN A 339 19.39 -25.15 19.72
C ASN A 339 18.62 -26.47 19.60
N GLU A 340 17.48 -26.48 18.91
CA GLU A 340 16.72 -27.71 18.65
C GLU A 340 17.54 -28.74 17.89
N ARG A 341 18.37 -28.29 16.93
CA ARG A 341 19.27 -29.18 16.18
C ARG A 341 20.38 -29.74 17.07
N ILE A 342 20.98 -28.91 17.92
CA ILE A 342 22.00 -29.33 18.90
C ILE A 342 21.42 -30.37 19.86
N ILE A 343 20.20 -30.16 20.38
CA ILE A 343 19.54 -31.11 21.30
C ILE A 343 19.35 -32.48 20.61
N LYS A 344 18.84 -32.49 19.37
CA LYS A 344 18.67 -33.75 18.60
C LYS A 344 19.99 -34.46 18.34
N LEU A 345 21.05 -33.71 18.01
CA LEU A 345 22.38 -34.28 17.80
C LEU A 345 22.98 -34.79 19.11
N GLU A 346 22.74 -34.13 20.24
CA GLU A 346 23.16 -34.61 21.57
C GLU A 346 22.46 -35.94 21.92
N GLU A 347 21.15 -36.07 21.65
CA GLU A 347 20.41 -37.34 21.80
C GLU A 347 20.95 -38.44 20.88
N GLN A 348 21.27 -38.12 19.63
CA GLN A 348 21.86 -39.06 18.66
C GLN A 348 23.25 -39.52 19.09
N LYS A 349 24.10 -38.61 19.56
CA LYS A 349 25.42 -38.93 20.12
C LYS A 349 25.30 -39.87 21.31
N ASP A 350 24.37 -39.61 22.23
CA ASP A 350 24.15 -40.45 23.42
C ASP A 350 23.54 -41.82 23.07
N ALA A 351 22.78 -41.92 21.98
CA ALA A 351 22.31 -43.20 21.43
C ALA A 351 23.46 -44.00 20.77
N ALA A 352 24.31 -43.35 19.97
CA ALA A 352 25.48 -43.96 19.34
C ALA A 352 26.47 -44.50 20.38
N LEU A 353 26.71 -43.75 21.47
CA LEU A 353 27.56 -44.20 22.59
C LEU A 353 26.98 -45.42 23.31
N ARG A 354 25.65 -45.48 23.51
CA ARG A 354 24.98 -46.65 24.13
C ARG A 354 25.06 -47.91 23.27
N ASN A 355 25.12 -47.74 21.95
CA ASN A 355 25.25 -48.84 20.99
C ASN A 355 26.73 -49.15 20.65
N GLU A 356 27.69 -48.58 21.40
CA GLU A 356 29.13 -48.74 21.17
C GLU A 356 29.61 -48.33 19.77
N ASN A 357 28.84 -47.47 19.08
CA ASN A 357 29.19 -46.94 17.76
C ASN A 357 30.03 -45.66 17.91
N TYR A 358 31.30 -45.82 18.26
CA TYR A 358 32.21 -44.71 18.60
C TYR A 358 32.53 -43.80 17.41
N GLU A 359 32.50 -44.32 16.17
CA GLU A 359 32.78 -43.54 14.96
C GLU A 359 31.65 -42.55 14.64
N GLU A 360 30.39 -43.01 14.76
CA GLU A 360 29.21 -42.15 14.62
C GLU A 360 29.15 -41.10 15.74
N ALA A 361 29.45 -41.47 16.98
CA ALA A 361 29.50 -40.53 18.10
C ALA A 361 30.56 -39.43 17.90
N ALA A 362 31.71 -39.75 17.30
CA ALA A 362 32.74 -38.77 16.98
C ALA A 362 32.30 -37.79 15.88
N SER A 363 31.71 -38.31 14.79
CA SER A 363 31.17 -37.48 13.69
C SER A 363 30.10 -36.50 14.18
N VAL A 364 29.14 -36.98 14.98
CA VAL A 364 28.07 -36.15 15.54
C VAL A 364 28.63 -35.11 16.52
N ARG A 365 29.68 -35.43 17.28
CA ARG A 365 30.35 -34.47 18.18
C ARG A 365 30.98 -33.31 17.40
N ASP A 366 31.62 -33.62 16.28
CA ASP A 366 32.26 -32.61 15.44
C ASP A 366 31.20 -31.71 14.76
N GLU A 367 30.06 -32.28 14.35
CA GLU A 367 28.90 -31.52 13.85
C GLU A 367 28.29 -30.59 14.92
N ILE A 368 28.14 -31.06 16.16
CA ILE A 368 27.69 -30.23 17.31
C ILE A 368 28.66 -29.07 17.55
N THR A 369 29.97 -29.33 17.48
CA THR A 369 31.00 -28.30 17.72
C THR A 369 30.90 -27.21 16.66
N LYS A 370 30.77 -27.58 15.39
CA LYS A 370 30.58 -26.66 14.27
C LYS A 370 29.29 -25.83 14.40
N LEU A 371 28.19 -26.44 14.81
CA LEU A 371 26.92 -25.72 15.06
C LEU A 371 27.01 -24.75 16.25
N LYS A 372 27.79 -25.09 17.28
CA LYS A 372 28.07 -24.19 18.42
C LYS A 372 28.95 -23.00 18.01
N GLU A 373 29.91 -23.20 17.11
CA GLU A 373 30.71 -22.11 16.51
C GLU A 373 29.84 -21.16 15.68
N VAL A 374 29.02 -21.69 14.77
CA VAL A 374 28.07 -20.90 13.96
C VAL A 374 27.07 -20.13 14.82
N LYS A 375 26.62 -20.71 15.95
CA LYS A 375 25.78 -20.01 16.93
C LYS A 375 26.52 -18.85 17.61
N SER A 376 27.80 -19.03 17.92
CA SER A 376 28.62 -17.98 18.53
C SER A 376 28.95 -16.85 17.54
N GLU A 377 29.25 -17.18 16.29
CA GLU A 377 29.51 -16.21 15.21
C GLU A 377 28.22 -15.46 14.81
N GLY A 378 27.07 -16.15 14.77
CA GLY A 378 25.75 -15.54 14.52
C GLY A 378 25.23 -14.67 15.68
N SER A 379 25.88 -14.68 16.85
CA SER A 379 25.53 -13.81 17.99
C SER A 379 26.23 -12.44 17.95
N THR A 380 27.25 -12.28 17.11
CA THR A 380 27.80 -10.99 16.69
C THR A 380 27.14 -10.59 15.37
N SER A 381 25.90 -10.12 15.43
CA SER A 381 25.28 -9.47 14.28
C SER A 381 25.99 -8.13 14.02
N ASP A 382 27.09 -8.15 13.27
CA ASP A 382 27.68 -6.91 12.75
C ASP A 382 26.63 -6.29 11.83
N ILE A 383 26.01 -5.20 12.30
CA ILE A 383 25.03 -4.45 11.51
C ILE A 383 25.79 -3.95 10.27
N PRO A 384 25.42 -4.38 9.06
CA PRO A 384 26.19 -4.09 7.87
C PRO A 384 26.16 -2.59 7.62
N THR A 385 27.35 -2.03 7.42
CA THR A 385 27.50 -0.61 7.10
C THR A 385 27.59 -0.44 5.59
N ILE A 386 26.73 0.41 5.05
CA ILE A 386 26.62 0.74 3.64
C ILE A 386 27.42 2.01 3.38
N HIS A 387 28.29 1.98 2.38
CA HIS A 387 29.17 3.07 1.99
C HIS A 387 28.86 3.61 0.58
N ALA A 388 29.50 4.71 0.18
CA ALA A 388 29.33 5.31 -1.14
C ALA A 388 29.58 4.32 -2.30
N ALA A 389 30.51 3.38 -2.13
CA ALA A 389 30.84 2.38 -3.15
C ALA A 389 29.66 1.44 -3.46
N ASP A 390 28.81 1.15 -2.47
CA ASP A 390 27.64 0.28 -2.62
C ASP A 390 26.55 0.96 -3.46
N ILE A 391 26.30 2.24 -3.18
CA ILE A 391 25.39 3.08 -3.96
C ILE A 391 25.85 3.17 -5.41
N GLN A 392 27.15 3.39 -5.63
CA GLN A 392 27.74 3.43 -6.97
C GLN A 392 27.56 2.09 -7.71
N ALA A 393 27.78 0.97 -7.02
CA ALA A 393 27.60 -0.36 -7.59
C ALA A 393 26.13 -0.61 -7.99
N LEU A 394 25.17 -0.16 -7.17
CA LEU A 394 23.75 -0.27 -7.46
C LEU A 394 23.35 0.49 -8.73
N ILE A 395 23.76 1.77 -8.85
CA ILE A 395 23.47 2.60 -10.02
C ILE A 395 24.11 2.02 -11.29
N ARG A 396 25.35 1.53 -11.21
CA ARG A 396 26.00 0.84 -12.36
C ARG A 396 25.22 -0.39 -12.79
N GLY A 397 24.63 -1.13 -11.85
CA GLY A 397 23.72 -2.25 -12.14
C GLY A 397 22.46 -1.81 -12.89
N LYS A 398 21.79 -0.74 -12.43
CA LYS A 398 20.60 -0.17 -13.10
C LYS A 398 20.90 0.23 -14.55
N ASN A 399 22.03 0.91 -14.79
CA ASN A 399 22.42 1.36 -16.14
C ASN A 399 22.79 0.22 -17.11
N ARG A 400 23.22 -0.95 -16.61
CA ARG A 400 23.49 -2.12 -17.46
C ARG A 400 22.21 -2.88 -17.83
N ASN A 401 21.19 -2.83 -16.98
CA ASN A 401 19.90 -3.46 -17.27
C ASN A 401 18.99 -2.58 -18.14
N SER A 402 19.17 -1.25 -18.13
CA SER A 402 18.46 -0.33 -19.02
C SER A 402 19.00 -0.29 -20.45
N SER A 403 20.13 -0.96 -20.75
CA SER A 403 20.66 -1.11 -22.11
C SER A 403 20.11 -2.38 -22.80
N TRP A 404 18.81 -2.41 -23.11
CA TRP A 404 18.22 -3.31 -24.11
C TRP A 404 17.21 -2.53 -24.95
N THR A 405 17.69 -1.91 -26.03
CA THR A 405 17.06 -1.65 -27.35
C THR A 405 17.75 -0.48 -28.06
N LEU A 406 19.03 -0.65 -28.40
CA LEU A 406 19.62 0.04 -29.55
C LEU A 406 20.42 -1.01 -30.34
N THR A 407 19.69 -1.87 -31.04
CA THR A 407 20.22 -2.61 -32.18
C THR A 407 19.76 -1.93 -33.45
N SER A 408 20.76 -1.34 -34.14
CA SER A 408 20.89 -1.11 -35.59
C SER A 408 19.79 -0.35 -36.33
#